data_AF-U6CYS5-F1
#
_entry.id   AF-U6CYS5-F1
#
_cell.length_a   1.000
_cell.length_b   1.000
_cell.length_c   1.000
_cell.angle_alpha   90.00
_cell.angle_beta   90.00
_cell.angle_gamma   90.00
#
_symmetry.space_group_name_H-M   'P 1'
#
loop_
_entity.id
_entity.type
_entity.pdbx_description
1 polymer ?
#
loop_
_entity_poly.entity_id
_entity_poly.type
_entity_poly.pdbx_seq_one_letter_code
_entity_poly.pdbx_strand_id
1 'polypeptide(L)'
;LKLAFTLDHETGLPQGCHIYEYRDSNKLVEEFMLLANMAVAHKTHRTFPERALLRRHPPPQTKMLNDLVEFCEQLGLPMDFSSAGALNKSLTTTFGDDKYSLARKEVLTNMCSRPMQMALYFCSGMLQDQTQFRHYALNVPLYTHFTSPIRRFADVL
;
A
#
# COMPACT_ATOMS: atom_id res chain seq x y z
N LEU A 1 10.30 -0.68 -7.06
CA LEU A 1 11.69 -0.81 -6.57
C LEU A 1 12.14 0.45 -5.84
N LYS A 2 12.74 0.30 -4.65
CA LYS A 2 13.35 1.42 -3.91
C LYS A 2 14.87 1.32 -4.04
N LEU A 3 15.53 2.40 -4.43
CA LEU A 3 16.99 2.46 -4.52
C LEU A 3 17.59 2.96 -3.19
N ALA A 4 18.72 2.39 -2.83
CA ALA A 4 19.62 2.88 -1.80
C ALA A 4 20.95 3.30 -2.45
N PHE A 5 21.47 4.45 -2.05
CA PHE A 5 22.69 5.03 -2.60
C PHE A 5 23.85 4.86 -1.63
N THR A 6 25.02 4.54 -2.17
CA THR A 6 26.29 4.62 -1.44
C THR A 6 26.90 5.98 -1.79
N LEU A 7 27.03 6.85 -0.79
CA LEU A 7 27.56 8.20 -0.96
C LEU A 7 29.02 8.23 -0.51
N ASP A 8 29.82 8.98 -1.26
CA ASP A 8 31.15 9.39 -0.84
C ASP A 8 31.04 10.33 0.38
N HIS A 9 31.75 10.03 1.46
CA HIS A 9 31.64 10.80 2.70
C HIS A 9 32.30 12.19 2.64
N GLU A 10 33.27 12.40 1.75
CA GLU A 10 33.97 13.68 1.61
C GLU A 10 33.24 14.60 0.64
N THR A 11 32.79 14.07 -0.49
CA THR A 11 32.17 14.86 -1.56
C THR A 11 30.65 14.88 -1.51
N GLY A 12 30.03 13.92 -0.82
CA GLY A 12 28.57 13.74 -0.79
C GLY A 12 27.97 13.18 -2.08
N LEU A 13 28.80 12.85 -3.08
CA LEU A 13 28.35 12.35 -4.38
C LEU A 13 28.04 10.84 -4.34
N PRO A 14 27.08 10.35 -5.13
CA PRO A 14 26.77 8.93 -5.20
C PRO A 14 27.88 8.17 -5.95
N GLN A 15 28.51 7.21 -5.27
CA GLN A 15 29.47 6.28 -5.87
C GLN A 15 28.76 5.09 -6.54
N GLY A 16 27.55 4.77 -6.09
CA GLY A 16 26.75 3.69 -6.65
C GLY A 16 25.37 3.60 -6.02
N CYS A 17 24.55 2.68 -6.53
CA CYS A 17 23.25 2.36 -5.97
C CYS A 17 22.96 0.86 -6.02
N HIS A 18 22.09 0.40 -5.14
CA HIS A 18 21.58 -0.95 -5.10
C HIS A 18 20.09 -0.95 -4.77
N ILE A 19 19.42 -2.06 -5.04
CA ILE A 19 18.00 -2.23 -4.66
C ILE A 19 17.95 -2.45 -3.15
N TYR A 20 17.12 -1.66 -2.46
CA TYR A 20 16.90 -1.84 -1.02
C TYR A 20 16.21 -3.19 -0.76
N GLU A 21 16.88 -4.05 0.01
CA GLU A 21 16.35 -5.38 0.36
C GLU A 21 15.35 -5.29 1.51
N TYR A 22 14.14 -5.82 1.29
CA TYR A 22 13.12 -5.94 2.31
C TYR A 22 13.26 -7.26 3.07
N ARG A 23 13.74 -7.21 4.32
CA ARG A 23 14.08 -8.39 5.13
C ARG A 23 13.01 -8.71 6.17
N ASP A 24 13.12 -9.87 6.81
CA ASP A 24 12.15 -10.30 7.83
C ASP A 24 12.12 -9.39 9.07
N SER A 25 13.25 -8.75 9.41
CA SER A 25 13.28 -7.72 10.44
C SER A 25 12.42 -6.51 10.09
N ASN A 26 12.36 -6.12 8.80
CA ASN A 26 11.47 -5.07 8.35
C ASN A 26 9.99 -5.48 8.49
N LYS A 27 9.66 -6.70 8.04
CA LYS A 27 8.31 -7.27 8.16
C LYS A 27 7.84 -7.31 9.61
N LEU A 28 8.72 -7.75 10.51
CA LEU A 28 8.42 -7.80 11.95
C LEU A 28 7.98 -6.44 12.46
N VAL A 29 8.75 -5.39 12.17
CA VAL A 29 8.40 -4.03 12.60
C VAL A 29 7.11 -3.56 11.90
N GLU A 30 6.97 -3.80 10.60
CA GLU A 30 5.78 -3.42 9.83
C GLU A 30 4.49 -3.99 10.46
N GLU A 31 4.45 -5.29 10.75
CA GLU A 31 3.26 -5.96 11.29
C GLU A 31 2.86 -5.40 12.67
N PHE A 32 3.81 -5.17 13.58
CA PHE A 32 3.51 -4.54 14.86
C PHE A 32 3.02 -3.09 14.71
N MET A 33 3.60 -2.34 13.77
CA MET A 33 3.16 -0.97 13.50
C MET A 33 1.75 -0.95 12.90
N LEU A 34 1.43 -1.86 11.99
CA LEU A 34 0.09 -2.02 11.41
C LEU A 34 -0.93 -2.36 12.50
N LEU A 35 -0.63 -3.33 13.36
CA LEU A 35 -1.51 -3.71 14.46
C LEU A 35 -1.76 -2.55 15.44
N ALA A 36 -0.71 -1.83 15.82
CA ALA A 36 -0.82 -0.66 16.69
C ALA A 36 -1.68 0.45 16.06
N ASN A 37 -1.45 0.75 14.77
CA ASN A 37 -2.24 1.72 14.01
C ASN A 37 -3.72 1.32 13.94
N MET A 38 -4.04 0.04 13.69
CA MET A 38 -5.41 -0.46 13.66
C MET A 38 -6.07 -0.39 15.04
N ALA A 39 -5.36 -0.81 16.10
CA ALA A 39 -5.88 -0.77 17.47
C ALA A 39 -6.24 0.67 17.88
N VAL A 40 -5.39 1.65 17.57
CA VAL A 40 -5.65 3.06 17.85
C VAL A 40 -6.81 3.58 17.00
N ALA A 41 -6.87 3.24 15.70
CA ALA A 41 -8.00 3.62 14.84
C ALA A 41 -9.35 3.15 15.40
N HIS A 42 -9.43 1.90 15.85
CA HIS A 42 -10.63 1.37 16.48
C HIS A 42 -10.95 2.08 17.81
N LYS A 43 -9.93 2.32 18.66
CA LYS A 43 -10.10 2.98 19.94
C LYS A 43 -10.58 4.42 19.80
N THR A 44 -9.97 5.21 18.91
CA THR A 44 -10.30 6.62 18.69
C THR A 44 -11.66 6.76 18.05
N HIS A 45 -11.96 5.99 17.00
CA HIS A 45 -13.27 6.04 16.34
C HIS A 45 -14.41 5.59 17.27
N ARG A 46 -14.20 4.56 18.10
CA ARG A 46 -15.20 4.14 19.09
C ARG A 46 -15.46 5.20 20.16
N THR A 47 -14.43 5.96 20.54
CA THR A 47 -14.54 6.97 21.60
C THR A 47 -15.07 8.31 21.06
N PHE A 48 -14.69 8.66 19.83
CA PHE A 48 -15.01 9.92 19.17
C PHE A 48 -15.49 9.67 17.73
N PRO A 49 -16.71 9.15 17.55
CA PRO A 49 -17.19 8.67 16.24
C PRO A 49 -17.24 9.77 15.16
N GLU A 50 -17.39 11.03 15.54
CA GLU A 50 -17.48 12.16 14.61
C GLU A 50 -16.18 12.99 14.52
N ARG A 51 -15.15 12.67 15.32
CA ARG A 51 -13.94 13.50 15.43
C ARG A 51 -12.64 12.72 15.29
N ALA A 52 -12.69 11.43 15.00
CA ALA A 52 -11.50 10.62 14.85
C ALA A 52 -10.77 10.95 13.55
N LEU A 53 -9.46 11.21 13.65
CA LEU A 53 -8.59 11.29 12.48
C LEU A 53 -8.23 9.88 12.03
N LEU A 54 -8.69 9.52 10.83
CA LEU A 54 -8.49 8.22 10.23
C LEU A 54 -7.80 8.36 8.87
N ARG A 55 -7.35 7.23 8.32
CA ARG A 55 -6.71 7.15 7.01
C ARG A 55 -7.37 6.04 6.18
N ARG A 56 -8.04 6.43 5.10
CA ARG A 56 -8.71 5.52 4.16
C ARG A 56 -7.92 5.36 2.87
N HIS A 57 -8.21 4.30 2.13
CA HIS A 57 -7.66 4.08 0.79
C HIS A 57 -8.80 3.60 -0.12
N PRO A 58 -9.31 4.46 -1.02
CA PRO A 58 -10.37 4.07 -1.94
C PRO A 58 -9.93 2.94 -2.88
N PRO A 59 -10.88 2.24 -3.52
CA PRO A 59 -10.55 1.26 -4.56
C PRO A 59 -9.92 1.93 -5.80
N PRO A 60 -9.29 1.13 -6.69
CA PRO A 60 -8.71 1.62 -7.94
C PRO A 60 -9.74 2.29 -8.85
N GLN A 61 -9.29 3.18 -9.73
CA GLN A 61 -10.14 3.82 -10.74
C GLN A 61 -10.66 2.79 -11.75
N THR A 62 -11.97 2.59 -11.81
CA THR A 62 -12.62 1.53 -12.61
C THR A 62 -12.21 1.54 -14.08
N LYS A 63 -12.20 2.71 -14.74
CA LYS A 63 -11.82 2.81 -16.15
C LYS A 63 -10.39 2.32 -16.40
N MET A 64 -9.43 2.84 -15.63
CA MET A 64 -8.03 2.45 -15.76
C MET A 64 -7.78 0.99 -15.38
N LEU A 65 -8.56 0.46 -14.42
CA LEU A 65 -8.49 -0.94 -14.04
C LEU A 65 -8.97 -1.85 -15.18
N ASN A 66 -10.08 -1.49 -15.84
CA ASN A 66 -10.62 -2.25 -16.97
C ASN A 66 -9.65 -2.25 -18.16
N ASP A 67 -9.05 -1.10 -18.48
CA ASP A 67 -8.02 -1.00 -19.53
C ASP A 67 -6.82 -1.92 -19.23
N LEU A 68 -6.43 -2.03 -17.95
CA LEU A 68 -5.36 -2.92 -17.52
C LEU A 68 -5.76 -4.40 -17.60
N VAL A 69 -7.00 -4.74 -17.25
CA VAL A 69 -7.52 -6.11 -17.37
C VAL A 69 -7.45 -6.57 -18.82
N GLU A 70 -7.98 -5.77 -19.75
CA GLU A 70 -7.96 -6.07 -21.19
C GLU A 70 -6.52 -6.24 -21.71
N PHE A 71 -5.61 -5.35 -21.29
CA PHE A 71 -4.19 -5.47 -21.63
C PHE A 71 -3.56 -6.78 -21.13
N CYS A 72 -3.87 -7.21 -19.91
CA CYS A 72 -3.36 -8.46 -19.35
C CYS A 72 -3.93 -9.69 -20.08
N GLU A 73 -5.20 -9.66 -20.48
CA GLU A 73 -5.82 -10.71 -21.30
C GLU A 73 -5.15 -10.84 -22.67
N GLN A 74 -4.87 -9.72 -23.35
CA GLN A 74 -4.17 -9.70 -24.63
C GLN A 74 -2.76 -10.30 -24.57
N LEU A 75 -2.09 -10.17 -23.42
CA LEU A 75 -0.78 -10.77 -23.18
C LEU A 75 -0.84 -12.25 -22.76
N GLY A 76 -2.04 -12.85 -22.68
CA GLY A 76 -2.21 -14.21 -22.19
C GLY A 76 -1.90 -14.37 -20.69
N LEU A 77 -2.10 -13.29 -19.92
CA LEU A 77 -1.84 -13.22 -18.48
C LEU A 77 -3.17 -12.99 -17.73
N PRO A 78 -4.04 -14.01 -17.60
CA PRO A 78 -5.30 -13.85 -16.89
C PRO A 78 -5.03 -13.52 -15.41
N MET A 79 -5.57 -12.40 -14.94
CA MET A 79 -5.45 -11.95 -13.55
C MET A 79 -6.82 -11.57 -12.98
N ASP A 80 -7.01 -11.83 -11.70
CA ASP A 80 -8.26 -11.52 -11.00
C ASP A 80 -8.14 -10.17 -10.29
N PHE A 81 -8.90 -9.19 -10.78
CA PHE A 81 -8.96 -7.83 -10.25
C PHE A 81 -10.19 -7.56 -9.38
N SER A 82 -10.96 -8.60 -9.01
CA SER A 82 -12.22 -8.47 -8.26
C SER A 82 -12.05 -7.88 -6.86
N SER A 83 -10.87 -8.04 -6.25
CA SER A 83 -10.55 -7.50 -4.92
C SER A 83 -9.04 -7.33 -4.74
N ALA A 84 -8.64 -6.56 -3.71
CA ALA A 84 -7.23 -6.40 -3.36
C ALA A 84 -6.54 -7.74 -3.08
N GLY A 85 -7.24 -8.66 -2.39
CA GLY A 85 -6.72 -9.99 -2.08
C GLY A 85 -6.58 -10.88 -3.32
N ALA A 86 -7.58 -10.85 -4.21
CA ALA A 86 -7.53 -11.59 -5.47
C ALA A 86 -6.38 -11.10 -6.36
N LEU A 87 -6.21 -9.78 -6.48
CA LEU A 87 -5.10 -9.18 -7.23
C LEU A 87 -3.75 -9.60 -6.66
N ASN A 88 -3.58 -9.52 -5.33
CA ASN A 88 -2.33 -9.96 -4.69
C ASN A 88 -2.06 -11.45 -4.95
N LYS A 89 -3.10 -12.30 -4.91
CA LYS A 89 -2.98 -13.72 -5.24
C LYS A 89 -2.57 -13.91 -6.69
N SER A 90 -3.19 -13.23 -7.65
CA SER A 90 -2.80 -13.30 -9.06
C SER A 90 -1.37 -12.81 -9.30
N LEU A 91 -0.90 -11.78 -8.57
CA LEU A 91 0.47 -11.29 -8.67
C LEU A 91 1.53 -12.20 -8.04
N THR A 92 1.13 -13.08 -7.12
CA THR A 92 2.06 -13.96 -6.37
C THR A 92 2.02 -15.41 -6.82
N THR A 93 0.87 -15.90 -7.29
CA THR A 93 0.65 -17.31 -7.63
C THR A 93 0.95 -17.62 -9.09
N THR A 94 0.89 -16.63 -9.98
CA THR A 94 0.94 -16.83 -11.44
C THR A 94 2.37 -16.93 -11.99
N PHE A 95 3.38 -16.69 -11.18
CA PHE A 95 4.77 -16.52 -11.66
C PHE A 95 5.70 -17.50 -10.95
N GLY A 96 6.44 -18.29 -11.73
CA GLY A 96 7.46 -19.21 -11.20
C GLY A 96 8.67 -18.46 -10.60
N ASP A 97 9.66 -19.22 -10.15
CA ASP A 97 10.82 -18.67 -9.41
C ASP A 97 12.01 -18.28 -10.32
N ASP A 98 11.82 -18.27 -11.64
CA ASP A 98 12.87 -17.89 -12.58
C ASP A 98 13.02 -16.36 -12.73
N LYS A 99 14.17 -15.92 -13.24
CA LYS A 99 14.48 -14.49 -13.41
C LYS A 99 13.48 -13.75 -14.30
N TYR A 100 12.94 -14.41 -15.33
CA TYR A 100 11.96 -13.81 -16.23
C TYR A 100 10.62 -13.63 -15.53
N SER A 101 10.17 -14.62 -14.77
CA SER A 101 8.96 -14.54 -13.94
C SER A 101 9.05 -13.43 -12.88
N LEU A 102 10.20 -13.28 -12.21
CA LEU A 102 10.45 -12.19 -11.26
C LEU A 102 10.41 -10.81 -11.94
N ALA A 103 11.06 -10.66 -13.10
CA ALA A 103 11.03 -9.41 -13.86
C ALA A 103 9.61 -9.06 -14.33
N ARG A 104 8.85 -10.05 -14.79
CA ARG A 104 7.44 -9.89 -15.18
C ARG A 104 6.58 -9.46 -13.99
N LYS A 105 6.77 -10.06 -12.81
CA LYS A 105 6.08 -9.66 -11.58
C LYS A 105 6.35 -8.19 -11.24
N GLU A 106 7.59 -7.73 -11.35
CA GLU A 106 7.92 -6.31 -11.13
C GLU A 106 7.22 -5.39 -12.14
N VAL A 107 7.22 -5.74 -13.43
CA VAL A 107 6.52 -4.97 -14.47
C VAL A 107 5.03 -4.89 -14.17
N LEU A 108 4.38 -6.02 -13.88
CA LEU A 108 2.95 -6.07 -13.56
C LEU A 108 2.62 -5.32 -12.28
N THR A 109 3.47 -5.41 -11.25
CA THR A 109 3.29 -4.64 -10.01
C THR A 109 3.29 -3.13 -10.29
N ASN A 110 4.21 -2.65 -11.13
CA ASN A 110 4.23 -1.25 -11.57
C ASN A 110 2.99 -0.88 -12.37
N MET A 111 2.55 -1.72 -13.31
CA MET A 111 1.32 -1.47 -14.08
C MET A 111 0.07 -1.42 -13.19
N CYS A 112 -0.07 -2.37 -12.26
CA CYS A 112 -1.18 -2.44 -11.29
C CYS A 112 -1.23 -1.25 -10.33
N SER A 113 -0.11 -0.54 -10.14
CA SER A 113 -0.07 0.66 -9.31
C SER A 113 -0.74 1.88 -9.98
N ARG A 114 -0.84 1.91 -11.32
CA ARG A 114 -1.35 3.09 -12.05
C ARG A 114 -2.84 3.38 -11.79
N PRO A 115 -3.73 2.36 -11.71
CA PRO A 115 -5.13 2.59 -11.37
C PRO A 115 -5.37 2.87 -9.87
N MET A 116 -4.40 2.59 -8.99
CA MET A 116 -4.54 2.77 -7.55
C MET A 116 -4.70 4.25 -7.19
N GLN A 117 -5.58 4.55 -6.23
CA GLN A 117 -5.76 5.91 -5.73
C GLN A 117 -4.80 6.20 -4.57
N MET A 118 -4.58 7.47 -4.26
CA MET A 118 -3.84 7.83 -3.05
C MET A 118 -4.67 7.53 -1.80
N ALA A 119 -4.00 7.04 -0.74
CA ALA A 119 -4.61 6.98 0.58
C ALA A 119 -4.72 8.39 1.18
N LEU A 120 -5.82 8.66 1.89
CA LEU A 120 -6.22 9.98 2.34
C LEU A 120 -6.47 9.98 3.85
N TYR A 121 -6.03 11.04 4.53
CA TYR A 121 -6.54 11.33 5.86
C TYR A 121 -7.94 11.92 5.78
N PHE A 122 -8.77 11.64 6.77
CA PHE A 122 -10.10 12.22 6.88
C PHE A 122 -10.56 12.26 8.34
N CYS A 123 -11.43 13.21 8.66
CA CYS A 123 -12.15 13.23 9.91
C CYS A 123 -13.40 12.35 9.79
N SER A 124 -13.62 11.46 10.75
CA SER A 124 -14.72 10.48 10.69
C SER A 124 -16.11 11.11 10.60
N GLY A 125 -16.34 12.29 11.19
CA GLY A 125 -17.64 12.99 11.10
C GLY A 125 -17.92 13.63 9.74
N MET A 126 -16.92 13.74 8.85
CA MET A 126 -17.08 14.38 7.53
C MET A 126 -17.53 13.39 6.45
N LEU A 127 -17.45 12.08 6.69
CA LEU A 127 -17.97 11.06 5.79
C LEU A 127 -19.13 10.32 6.45
N GLN A 128 -20.31 10.39 5.83
CA GLN A 128 -21.52 9.73 6.35
C GLN A 128 -21.49 8.21 6.12
N ASP A 129 -20.93 7.77 5.00
CA ASP A 129 -20.87 6.37 4.62
C ASP A 129 -19.60 5.69 5.18
N GLN A 130 -19.79 4.87 6.22
CA GLN A 130 -18.71 4.13 6.87
C GLN A 130 -18.04 3.09 5.95
N THR A 131 -18.71 2.63 4.88
CA THR A 131 -18.10 1.68 3.95
C THR A 131 -16.91 2.31 3.21
N GLN A 132 -16.85 3.64 3.13
CA GLN A 132 -15.76 4.38 2.53
C GLN A 132 -14.55 4.56 3.45
N PHE A 133 -14.63 4.17 4.72
CA PHE A 133 -13.52 4.29 5.68
C PHE A 133 -12.46 3.21 5.41
N ARG A 134 -12.83 2.16 4.68
CA ARG A 134 -11.98 1.02 4.36
C ARG A 134 -10.66 1.46 3.73
N HIS A 135 -9.64 0.68 4.04
CA HIS A 135 -8.33 0.81 3.41
C HIS A 135 -8.12 -0.31 2.40
N TYR A 136 -8.37 -0.06 1.11
CA TYR A 136 -8.37 -1.06 0.03
C TYR A 136 -7.17 -2.01 0.06
N ALA A 137 -5.95 -1.47 -0.03
CA ALA A 137 -4.74 -2.29 -0.10
C ALA A 137 -4.43 -3.10 1.18
N LEU A 138 -4.88 -2.63 2.35
CA LEU A 138 -4.71 -3.36 3.62
C LEU A 138 -5.90 -4.27 3.91
N ASN A 139 -6.99 -4.12 3.15
CA ASN A 139 -8.27 -4.78 3.33
C ASN A 139 -8.83 -4.74 4.77
N VAL A 140 -8.71 -3.59 5.44
CA VAL A 140 -9.23 -3.36 6.80
C VAL A 140 -10.33 -2.30 6.84
N PRO A 141 -11.29 -2.37 7.79
CA PRO A 141 -12.38 -1.41 7.89
C PRO A 141 -11.94 -0.04 8.43
N LEU A 142 -10.97 -0.02 9.35
CA LEU A 142 -10.46 1.20 9.97
C LEU A 142 -8.93 1.14 10.01
N TYR A 143 -8.32 2.28 9.72
CA TYR A 143 -6.89 2.47 9.81
C TYR A 143 -6.59 3.93 10.13
N THR A 144 -5.49 4.18 10.83
CA THR A 144 -4.95 5.52 11.05
C THR A 144 -3.43 5.44 11.12
N HIS A 145 -2.77 6.56 11.30
CA HIS A 145 -1.36 6.61 11.62
C HIS A 145 -1.18 7.07 13.06
N PHE A 146 -0.35 6.33 13.80
CA PHE A 146 -0.08 6.59 15.21
C PHE A 146 1.40 6.40 15.59
N THR A 147 2.10 5.50 14.91
CA THR A 147 3.41 5.01 15.37
C THR A 147 4.62 5.88 15.01
N SER A 148 4.43 7.10 14.50
CA SER A 148 5.53 7.96 14.04
C SER A 148 5.33 9.47 14.29
N PRO A 149 4.96 9.90 15.51
CA PRO A 149 4.65 11.31 15.82
C PRO A 149 5.83 12.27 15.63
N ILE A 150 7.07 11.80 15.82
CA ILE A 150 8.28 12.63 15.65
C ILE A 150 8.41 13.16 14.21
N ARG A 151 7.89 12.43 13.22
CA ARG A 151 8.06 12.72 11.79
C ARG A 151 6.74 12.87 11.04
N ARG A 152 5.60 12.85 11.75
CA ARG A 152 4.28 12.91 11.13
C ARG A 152 3.25 13.53 12.08
N PHE A 153 2.73 14.70 11.70
CA PHE A 153 1.78 15.45 12.53
C PHE A 153 0.43 14.74 12.70
N ALA A 154 -0.01 13.94 11.71
CA ALA A 154 -1.24 13.15 11.83
C ALA A 154 -1.23 12.19 13.02
N ASP A 155 -0.06 11.71 13.43
CA ASP A 155 0.12 10.80 14.56
C ASP A 155 0.09 11.54 15.92
N VAL A 156 0.12 12.88 15.92
CA VAL A 156 0.04 13.74 17.12
C VAL A 156 -1.41 14.13 17.45
N LEU A 157 -2.29 14.17 16.45
CA LEU A 157 -3.70 14.53 16.53
C LEU A 157 -4.55 13.41 17.15
#